data_AF-A0A498E5C3-F1
#
_entry.id   AF-A0A498E5C3-F1
#
_cell.length_a   1.000
_cell.length_b   1.000
_cell.length_c   1.000
_cell.angle_alpha   90.00
_cell.angle_beta   90.00
_cell.angle_gamma   90.00
#
_symmetry.space_group_name_H-M   'P 1'
#
loop_
_entity.id
_entity.type
_entity.pdbx_description
1 polymer ?
#
loop_
_entity_poly.entity_id
_entity_poly.type
_entity_poly.pdbx_seq_one_letter_code
_entity_poly.pdbx_strand_id
1 'polypeptide(L)'
;MLGYQGRSRIIDDAHLGVSVAGDRVLLADGRATATWTVRDHTLHLTPFRTLTAPEREEIHAEAALLSTFLDDETTAIRIATA
;
A
#
# COMPACT_ATOMS: atom_id res chain seq x y z
N MET A 1 -4.24 -1.10 11.23
CA MET A 1 -4.30 0.16 12.02
C MET A 1 -5.00 -0.11 13.33
N LEU A 2 -4.45 0.31 14.46
CA LEU A 2 -4.98 -0.04 15.80
C LEU A 2 -5.82 1.06 16.46
N GLY A 3 -6.16 2.15 15.77
CA GLY A 3 -6.98 3.25 16.29
C GLY A 3 -8.22 3.53 15.43
N TYR A 4 -9.41 3.32 16.00
CA TYR A 4 -10.70 3.46 15.30
C TYR A 4 -11.09 4.94 15.09
N GLN A 5 -10.69 5.84 16.00
CA GLN A 5 -10.93 7.29 15.93
C GLN A 5 -9.79 7.99 15.19
N GLY A 6 -10.13 8.71 14.10
CA GLY A 6 -9.18 9.52 13.33
C GLY A 6 -8.60 8.86 12.08
N ARG A 7 -9.04 7.65 11.69
CA ARG A 7 -8.46 6.94 10.55
C ARG A 7 -8.68 7.64 9.20
N SER A 8 -9.68 8.51 9.08
CA SER A 8 -9.89 9.34 7.88
C SER A 8 -8.74 10.31 7.60
N ARG A 9 -7.87 10.56 8.58
CA ARG A 9 -6.63 11.33 8.38
C ARG A 9 -5.58 10.59 7.55
N ILE A 10 -5.69 9.26 7.46
CA ILE A 10 -4.72 8.38 6.81
C ILE A 10 -5.39 7.59 5.67
N ILE A 11 -6.63 7.12 5.84
CA ILE A 11 -7.39 6.39 4.82
C ILE A 11 -8.54 7.29 4.36
N ASP A 12 -8.59 7.63 3.07
CA ASP A 12 -9.71 8.39 2.52
C ASP A 12 -11.05 7.67 2.74
N ASP A 13 -12.14 8.42 2.92
CA ASP A 13 -13.44 7.87 3.32
C ASP A 13 -13.96 6.73 2.41
N ALA A 14 -13.61 6.77 1.13
CA ALA A 14 -13.94 5.73 0.14
C ALA A 14 -13.29 4.36 0.43
N HIS A 15 -12.22 4.31 1.24
CA HIS A 15 -11.41 3.11 1.48
C HIS A 15 -11.41 2.66 2.95
N LEU A 16 -12.34 3.19 3.77
CA LEU A 16 -12.41 2.86 5.20
C LEU A 16 -12.64 1.36 5.49
N GLY A 17 -13.18 0.60 4.52
CA GLY A 17 -13.43 -0.84 4.63
C GLY A 17 -12.17 -1.71 4.63
N VAL A 18 -11.04 -1.18 4.17
CA VAL A 18 -9.77 -1.92 4.02
C VAL A 18 -9.22 -2.33 5.40
N SER A 19 -9.45 -1.52 6.45
CA SER A 19 -9.09 -1.89 7.83
C SER A 19 -9.98 -2.98 8.44
N VAL A 20 -11.18 -3.23 7.91
CA VAL A 20 -12.12 -4.25 8.43
C VAL A 20 -11.84 -5.62 7.82
N ALA A 21 -11.39 -5.65 6.56
CA ALA A 21 -11.07 -6.89 5.84
C ALA A 21 -9.76 -7.56 6.29
N GLY A 22 -8.95 -6.90 7.14
CA GLY A 22 -7.61 -7.35 7.48
C GLY A 22 -6.58 -7.10 6.37
N ASP A 23 -6.96 -6.32 5.36
CA ASP A 23 -6.08 -5.93 4.27
C ASP A 23 -4.95 -5.03 4.78
N ARG A 24 -3.76 -5.26 4.24
CA ARG A 24 -2.57 -4.45 4.52
C ARG A 24 -2.52 -3.29 3.53
N VAL A 25 -2.17 -2.11 4.01
CA VAL A 25 -2.08 -0.89 3.19
C VAL A 25 -0.64 -0.39 3.13
N LEU A 26 -0.29 0.17 1.97
CA LEU A 26 0.90 0.98 1.79
C LEU A 26 0.51 2.43 2.00
N LEU A 27 1.32 3.18 2.75
CA LEU A 27 1.15 4.61 2.93
C LEU A 27 2.15 5.35 2.04
N ALA A 28 1.71 6.41 1.38
CA ALA A 28 2.56 7.40 0.72
C ALA A 28 2.05 8.80 1.14
N ASP A 29 2.95 9.73 1.45
CA ASP A 29 2.68 11.02 2.07
C ASP A 29 1.74 10.93 3.30
N GLY A 30 1.90 9.89 4.11
CA GLY A 30 1.06 9.64 5.28
C GLY A 30 -0.40 9.23 4.97
N ARG A 31 -0.73 8.96 3.70
CA ARG A 31 -2.06 8.50 3.25
C ARG A 31 -2.00 7.10 2.67
N ALA A 32 -3.07 6.33 2.85
CA ALA A 32 -3.20 5.01 2.26
C ALA A 32 -3.45 5.14 0.77
N THR A 33 -2.58 4.52 -0.03
CA THR A 33 -2.59 4.68 -1.49
C THR A 33 -2.80 3.38 -2.25
N ALA A 34 -2.46 2.25 -1.63
CA ALA A 34 -2.64 0.92 -2.18
C ALA A 34 -2.88 -0.13 -1.09
N THR A 35 -3.54 -1.22 -1.43
CA THR A 35 -3.41 -2.47 -0.67
C THR A 35 -2.20 -3.25 -1.15
N TRP A 36 -1.69 -4.15 -0.30
CA TRP A 36 -0.64 -5.07 -0.72
C TRP A 36 -0.75 -6.47 -0.12
N THR A 37 -0.17 -7.42 -0.85
CA THR A 37 -0.02 -8.81 -0.46
C THR A 37 1.31 -9.35 -1.00
N VAL A 38 1.87 -10.37 -0.35
CA VAL A 38 3.03 -11.11 -0.87
C VAL A 38 2.54 -12.45 -1.40
N ARG A 39 2.90 -12.76 -2.65
CA ARG A 39 2.63 -14.05 -3.30
C ARG A 39 3.83 -14.40 -4.14
N ASP A 40 4.27 -15.66 -4.08
CA ASP A 40 5.39 -16.15 -4.90
C ASP A 40 6.60 -15.21 -4.88
N HIS A 41 7.04 -14.81 -3.68
CA HIS A 41 8.19 -13.92 -3.50
C HIS A 41 8.04 -12.53 -4.17
N THR A 42 6.81 -12.13 -4.49
CA THR A 42 6.48 -10.88 -5.15
C THR A 42 5.53 -10.05 -4.28
N LEU A 43 5.90 -8.80 -4.05
CA LEU A 43 5.03 -7.79 -3.43
C LEU A 43 4.06 -7.26 -4.48
N HIS A 44 2.79 -7.61 -4.35
CA HIS A 44 1.71 -7.13 -5.20
C HIS A 44 1.02 -5.94 -4.57
N LEU A 45 1.00 -4.81 -5.27
CA LEU A 45 0.34 -3.57 -4.88
C LEU A 45 -0.87 -3.31 -5.77
N THR A 46 -2.00 -3.01 -5.15
CA THR A 46 -3.23 -2.61 -5.85
C THR A 46 -3.58 -1.18 -5.44
N PRO A 47 -3.28 -0.17 -6.29
CA PRO A 47 -3.61 1.22 -6.00
C PRO A 47 -5.12 1.43 -5.87
N PHE A 48 -5.53 2.34 -5.00
CA PHE A 48 -6.95 2.69 -4.81
C PHE A 48 -7.55 3.52 -5.95
N ARG A 49 -6.69 4.16 -6.75
CA ARG A 49 -7.06 4.98 -7.89
C ARG A 49 -5.91 5.02 -8.90
N THR A 50 -6.18 5.57 -10.08
CA THR A 50 -5.12 5.90 -11.02
C THR A 50 -4.11 6.85 -10.37
N LEU A 51 -2.84 6.46 -10.43
CA LEU A 51 -1.72 7.21 -9.87
C LEU A 51 -1.17 8.18 -10.91
N THR A 52 -0.86 9.39 -10.46
CA THR A 52 -0.01 10.31 -11.20
C THR A 52 1.44 9.79 -11.23
N ALA A 53 2.27 10.37 -12.10
CA ALA A 53 3.70 10.03 -12.16
C ALA A 53 4.43 10.19 -10.81
N PRO A 54 4.31 11.33 -10.09
CA PRO A 54 4.98 11.49 -8.79
C PRO A 54 4.46 10.52 -7.73
N GLU A 55 3.14 10.25 -7.69
CA GLU A 55 2.59 9.25 -6.75
C GLU A 55 3.10 7.84 -7.03
N ARG A 56 3.33 7.51 -8.29
CA ARG A 56 3.92 6.22 -8.68
C ARG A 56 5.37 6.11 -8.20
N GLU A 57 6.15 7.18 -8.29
CA GLU A 57 7.53 7.22 -7.79
C GLU A 57 7.58 7.05 -6.27
N GLU A 58 6.70 7.76 -5.56
CA GLU A 58 6.60 7.67 -4.11
C GLU A 58 6.18 6.27 -3.65
N ILE A 59 5.16 5.69 -4.29
CA ILE A 59 4.74 4.30 -4.02
C ILE A 59 5.87 3.31 -4.31
N HIS A 60 6.68 3.53 -5.34
CA HIS A 60 7.83 2.68 -5.61
C HIS A 60 8.89 2.78 -4.50
N ALA A 61 9.18 3.97 -3.99
CA ALA A 61 10.12 4.17 -2.90
C ALA A 61 9.63 3.46 -1.62
N GLU A 62 8.38 3.66 -1.24
CA GLU A 62 7.77 3.03 -0.07
C GLU A 62 7.67 1.50 -0.21
N ALA A 63 7.36 1.01 -1.42
CA ALA A 63 7.33 -0.43 -1.71
C ALA A 63 8.72 -1.07 -1.60
N ALA A 64 9.78 -0.37 -1.99
CA ALA A 64 11.15 -0.87 -1.83
C ALA A 64 11.53 -0.99 -0.35
N LEU A 65 11.20 0.02 0.47
CA LEU A 65 11.40 -0.03 1.92
C LEU A 65 10.60 -1.18 2.57
N LEU A 66 9.35 -1.36 2.15
CA LEU A 66 8.51 -2.46 2.61
C LEU A 66 9.09 -3.82 2.21
N SER A 67 9.59 -3.97 0.98
CA SER A 67 10.23 -5.20 0.51
C SER A 67 11.45 -5.55 1.37
N THR A 68 12.31 -4.58 1.70
CA THR A 68 13.45 -4.79 2.59
C THR A 68 13.01 -5.17 4.01
N PHE A 69 11.94 -4.55 4.52
CA PHE A 69 11.40 -4.88 5.84
C PHE A 69 10.84 -6.30 5.94
N LEU A 70 10.25 -6.81 4.86
CA LEU A 70 9.64 -8.14 4.80
C LEU A 70 10.64 -9.29 4.62
N ASP A 71 11.95 -8.99 4.61
CA ASP A 71 13.07 -9.91 4.36
C ASP A 71 13.33 -10.21 2.86
N ASP A 72 14.53 -10.71 2.55
CA ASP A 72 15.11 -10.87 1.19
C ASP A 72 14.36 -11.90 0.30
N GLU A 73 13.36 -12.58 0.86
CA GLU A 73 12.48 -13.45 0.08
C GLU A 73 11.54 -12.68 -0.84
N THR A 74 11.42 -11.35 -0.72
CA THR A 74 10.68 -10.54 -1.71
C THR A 74 11.64 -10.06 -2.79
N THR A 75 11.58 -10.70 -3.95
CA THR A 75 12.51 -10.48 -5.08
C THR A 75 11.94 -9.59 -6.18
N ALA A 76 10.63 -9.31 -6.14
CA ALA A 76 9.96 -8.50 -7.16
C ALA A 76 8.84 -7.64 -6.55
N ILE A 77 8.60 -6.49 -7.18
CA ILE A 77 7.50 -5.57 -6.86
C ILE A 77 6.62 -5.44 -8.10
N ARG A 78 5.31 -5.65 -7.95
CA ARG A 78 4.33 -5.51 -9.03
C ARG A 78 3.20 -4.57 -8.61
N ILE A 79 3.05 -3.48 -9.36
CA ILE A 79 1.97 -2.51 -9.18
C ILE A 79 0.91 -2.75 -10.25
N ALA A 80 -0.33 -3.04 -9.84
CA ALA A 80 -1.46 -3.16 -10.74
C ALA A 80 -1.78 -1.80 -11.39
N THR A 81 -2.31 -1.82 -12.60
CA THR A 81 -2.98 -0.67 -13.18
C THR A 81 -4.39 -0.59 -12.59
N ALA A 82 -4.73 0.53 -11.96
CA ALA A 82 -6.07 0.81 -11.44
C ALA A 82 -7.08 1.04 -12.57
#